data_AF-A0A2N8M828-F1
#
_entry.id   AF-A0A2N8M828-F1
#
_cell.length_a   1.000
_cell.length_b   1.000
_cell.length_c   1.000
_cell.angle_alpha   90.00
_cell.angle_beta   90.00
_cell.angle_gamma   90.00
#
_symmetry.space_group_name_H-M   'P 1'
#
loop_
_entity.id
_entity.type
_entity.pdbx_description
1 polymer ?
#
loop_
_entity_poly.entity_id
_entity_poly.type
_entity_poly.pdbx_seq_one_letter_code
_entity_poly.pdbx_strand_id
1 'polypeptide(L)'
;MRILRIASIHRAWILGLLVIAGLIWIVLGSQSFQSCINNTNNQADKQSLQERIPILSSYRDCLGVFIDTNQAAITALSTTLIALFTLTLWGSTRQLWLAGEIQARRELRAYVAVMPGWLNNIDPNLRMRGGFWTINGGKTPAHRAEQPAVMRIEQHPLPPNFVFPNLAAIPRVSRNVIAPNIQCVGYIVADQNFTQTQIIEILQGPTQGDRRLYIFGQIDFVDAFEEPRMTRFCISSQGSDVLVPLAQQAIGPLLLRLFLSLDLFGASSSPANTMKAHRISAHRAAVLTHVLHSD
;
A
#
# COMPACT_ATOMS: atom_id res chain seq x y z
N MET A 1 12.43 -6.24 -12.75
CA MET A 1 12.54 -4.83 -12.29
C MET A 1 13.89 -4.45 -11.63
N ARG A 2 14.65 -5.39 -11.02
CA ARG A 2 15.96 -5.07 -10.39
C ARG A 2 17.10 -4.72 -11.38
N ILE A 3 17.11 -5.33 -12.57
CA ILE A 3 18.17 -5.13 -13.58
C ILE A 3 18.18 -3.70 -14.15
N LEU A 4 17.02 -3.04 -14.25
CA LEU A 4 16.91 -1.67 -14.75
C LEU A 4 17.50 -0.62 -13.80
N ARG A 5 17.54 -0.87 -12.49
CA ARG A 5 18.15 0.06 -11.53
C ARG A 5 19.68 0.07 -11.63
N ILE A 6 20.30 -1.10 -11.83
CA ILE A 6 21.76 -1.22 -11.94
C ILE A 6 22.28 -0.46 -13.17
N ALA A 7 21.56 -0.56 -14.30
CA ALA A 7 21.92 0.17 -15.53
C ALA A 7 21.90 1.70 -15.37
N SER A 8 21.04 2.25 -14.50
CA SER A 8 20.96 3.71 -14.27
C SER A 8 22.16 4.25 -13.50
N ILE A 9 22.69 3.47 -12.54
CA ILE A 9 23.82 3.88 -11.71
C ILE A 9 25.10 3.96 -12.56
N HIS A 10 25.35 2.97 -13.41
CA HIS A 10 26.55 2.97 -14.25
C HIS A 10 26.55 4.11 -15.28
N ARG A 11 25.39 4.52 -15.80
CA ARG A 11 25.29 5.64 -16.75
C ARG A 11 25.73 6.97 -16.13
N ALA A 12 25.34 7.24 -14.88
CA ALA A 12 25.76 8.46 -14.19
C ALA A 12 27.28 8.51 -13.96
N TRP A 13 27.87 7.38 -13.55
CA TRP A 13 29.32 7.27 -13.37
C TRP A 13 30.11 7.43 -14.67
N ILE A 14 29.65 6.82 -15.76
CA ILE A 14 30.30 6.95 -17.08
C ILE A 14 30.25 8.41 -17.56
N LEU A 15 29.10 9.08 -17.45
CA LEU A 15 28.99 10.49 -17.80
C LEU A 15 29.90 11.37 -16.94
N GLY A 16 29.96 11.12 -15.63
CA GLY A 16 30.88 11.82 -14.73
C GLY A 16 32.35 11.66 -15.14
N LEU A 17 32.79 10.44 -15.41
CA LEU A 17 34.16 10.16 -15.86
C LEU A 17 34.47 10.80 -17.22
N LEU A 18 33.52 10.81 -18.17
CA LEU A 18 33.68 11.47 -19.46
C LEU A 18 33.85 12.99 -19.31
N VAL A 19 33.07 13.62 -18.42
CA VAL A 19 33.22 15.06 -18.13
C VAL A 19 34.60 15.36 -17.52
N ILE A 20 35.05 14.56 -16.56
CA ILE A 20 36.37 14.71 -15.93
C ILE A 20 37.49 14.53 -16.98
N ALA A 21 37.41 13.49 -17.81
CA ALA A 21 38.38 13.26 -18.88
C ALA A 21 38.41 14.42 -19.90
N GLY A 22 37.25 14.96 -20.25
CA GLY A 22 37.14 16.13 -21.13
C GLY A 22 37.80 17.39 -20.52
N LEU A 23 37.60 17.64 -19.22
CA LEU A 23 38.25 18.75 -18.53
C LEU A 23 39.78 18.59 -18.48
N ILE A 24 40.27 17.38 -18.20
CA ILE A 24 41.72 17.07 -18.22
C ILE A 24 42.29 17.33 -19.62
N TRP A 25 41.60 16.87 -20.67
CA TRP A 25 42.01 17.09 -22.05
C TRP A 25 42.11 18.58 -22.41
N ILE A 26 41.14 19.40 -21.99
CA ILE A 26 41.15 20.85 -22.23
C ILE A 26 42.35 21.54 -21.55
N VAL A 27 42.65 21.17 -20.30
CA VAL A 27 43.77 21.77 -19.56
C VAL A 27 45.11 21.39 -20.20
N LEU A 28 45.31 20.11 -20.53
CA LEU A 28 46.54 19.63 -21.16
C LEU A 28 46.74 20.16 -22.60
N GLY A 29 45.64 20.46 -23.30
CA GLY A 29 45.66 21.04 -24.64
C GLY A 29 45.88 22.55 -24.70
N SER A 30 45.88 23.25 -23.56
CA SER A 30 46.01 24.71 -23.54
C SER A 30 47.43 25.17 -23.89
N GLN A 31 47.53 26.14 -24.80
CA GLN A 31 48.82 26.72 -25.20
C GLN A 31 49.53 27.43 -24.03
N SER A 32 48.80 28.08 -23.12
CA SER A 32 49.40 28.75 -21.97
C SER A 32 50.00 27.76 -20.97
N PHE A 33 49.35 26.61 -20.79
CA PHE A 33 49.83 25.54 -19.94
C PHE A 33 51.06 24.85 -20.53
N GLN A 34 51.03 24.51 -21.83
CA GLN A 34 52.17 23.93 -22.53
C GLN A 34 53.37 24.89 -22.56
N SER A 35 53.13 26.19 -22.76
CA SER A 35 54.18 27.21 -22.75
C SER A 35 54.85 27.33 -21.38
N CYS A 36 54.07 27.25 -20.29
CA CYS A 36 54.61 27.27 -18.94
C CYS A 36 55.47 26.03 -18.64
N ILE A 37 54.95 24.82 -18.93
CA ILE A 37 55.69 23.56 -18.73
C ILE A 37 57.01 23.56 -19.52
N ASN A 38 56.97 23.97 -20.78
CA ASN A 38 58.17 24.00 -21.62
C ASN A 38 59.21 24.98 -21.07
N ASN A 39 58.78 26.13 -20.54
CA ASN A 39 59.70 27.10 -19.93
C ASN A 39 60.33 26.56 -18.64
N THR A 40 59.56 25.88 -17.78
CA THR A 40 60.09 25.27 -16.55
C THR A 40 61.06 24.13 -16.83
N ASN A 41 60.78 23.28 -17.82
CA ASN A 41 61.69 22.19 -18.21
C ASN A 41 63.03 22.75 -18.71
N ASN A 42 63.01 23.81 -19.51
CA ASN A 42 64.22 24.47 -20.02
C ASN A 42 65.07 25.12 -18.90
N GLN A 43 64.47 25.49 -17.77
CA GLN A 43 65.17 26.01 -16.60
C GLN A 43 65.72 24.89 -15.71
N ALA A 44 64.99 23.77 -15.57
CA ALA A 44 65.41 22.61 -14.79
C ALA A 44 66.67 21.95 -15.35
N ASP A 45 66.84 21.91 -16.69
CA ASP A 45 68.04 21.36 -17.34
C ASP A 45 69.34 22.14 -17.01
N LYS A 46 69.22 23.34 -16.43
CA LYS A 46 70.38 24.14 -15.99
C LYS A 46 70.70 24.00 -14.49
N GLN A 47 69.80 23.42 -13.70
CA GLN A 47 70.02 23.19 -12.27
C GLN A 47 70.45 21.74 -12.03
N SER A 48 71.64 21.57 -11.46
CA SER A 48 72.29 20.28 -11.19
C SER A 48 71.37 19.28 -10.45
N LEU A 49 71.46 18.02 -10.88
CA LEU A 49 70.77 16.76 -10.51
C LEU A 49 70.40 16.46 -9.04
N GLN A 50 70.59 17.38 -8.08
CA GLN A 50 70.64 17.05 -6.65
C GLN A 50 69.35 17.27 -5.85
N GLU A 51 68.26 17.80 -6.44
CA GLU A 51 66.94 17.81 -5.79
C GLU A 51 65.87 17.13 -6.66
N ARG A 52 65.69 15.82 -6.44
CA ARG A 52 64.82 14.95 -7.25
C ARG A 52 63.35 14.89 -6.80
N ILE A 53 62.82 15.94 -6.17
CA ILE A 53 61.37 16.08 -5.92
C ILE A 53 60.84 17.51 -6.17
N PRO A 54 60.70 17.98 -7.43
CA PRO A 54 59.89 19.17 -7.72
C PRO A 54 58.96 19.04 -8.94
N ILE A 55 58.67 17.82 -9.40
CA ILE A 55 57.75 17.64 -10.53
C ILE A 55 56.36 18.18 -10.14
N LEU A 56 55.85 17.82 -8.95
CA LEU A 56 54.51 18.24 -8.54
C LEU A 56 54.35 19.75 -8.29
N SER A 57 55.41 20.48 -7.90
CA SER A 57 55.33 21.92 -7.64
C SER A 57 55.24 22.72 -8.93
N SER A 58 56.05 22.36 -9.94
CA SER A 58 56.06 23.00 -11.25
C SER A 58 54.69 22.96 -11.94
N TYR A 59 53.98 21.83 -11.81
CA TYR A 59 52.61 21.71 -12.32
C TYR A 59 51.61 22.61 -11.60
N ARG A 60 51.76 22.82 -10.28
CA ARG A 60 50.87 23.70 -9.50
C ARG A 60 51.03 25.16 -9.90
N ASP A 61 52.26 25.62 -10.09
CA ASP A 61 52.55 27.01 -10.45
C ASP A 61 52.01 27.34 -11.86
N CYS A 62 52.24 26.44 -12.82
CA CYS A 62 51.69 26.57 -14.17
C CYS A 62 50.16 26.50 -14.23
N LEU A 63 49.55 25.67 -13.37
CA LEU A 63 48.10 25.60 -13.26
C LEU A 63 47.51 26.88 -12.65
N GLY A 64 48.22 27.56 -11.75
CA GLY A 64 47.86 28.88 -11.23
C GLY A 64 47.79 29.93 -12.33
N VAL A 65 48.82 30.05 -13.18
CA VAL A 65 48.85 30.99 -14.32
C VAL A 65 47.70 30.71 -15.31
N PHE A 66 47.41 29.44 -15.55
CA PHE A 66 46.28 29.05 -16.39
C PHE A 66 44.93 29.49 -15.81
N ILE A 67 44.72 29.28 -14.50
CA ILE A 67 43.50 29.69 -13.80
C ILE A 67 43.34 31.21 -13.84
N ASP A 68 44.39 31.98 -13.54
CA ASP A 68 44.32 33.45 -13.54
C ASP A 68 43.98 33.99 -14.93
N THR A 69 44.57 33.42 -15.98
CA THR A 69 44.29 33.83 -17.37
C THR A 69 42.85 33.51 -17.79
N ASN A 70 42.26 32.43 -17.25
CA ASN A 70 40.93 31.94 -17.63
C ASN A 70 39.88 32.11 -16.53
N GLN A 71 40.14 32.95 -15.51
CA GLN A 71 39.32 33.04 -14.31
C GLN A 71 37.85 33.30 -14.65
N ALA A 72 37.59 34.24 -15.57
CA ALA A 72 36.24 34.58 -16.00
C ALA A 72 35.50 33.39 -16.65
N ALA A 73 36.18 32.61 -17.50
CA ALA A 73 35.60 31.44 -18.16
C ALA A 73 35.31 30.30 -17.17
N ILE A 74 36.24 30.06 -16.23
CA ILE A 74 36.08 29.02 -15.19
C ILE A 74 34.91 29.37 -14.27
N THR A 75 34.82 30.63 -13.82
CA THR A 75 33.70 31.08 -12.99
C THR A 75 32.38 30.94 -13.74
N ALA A 76 32.29 31.38 -15.00
CA ALA A 76 31.07 31.24 -15.80
C ALA A 76 30.64 29.78 -15.98
N LEU A 77 31.60 28.88 -16.26
CA LEU A 77 31.34 27.45 -16.39
C LEU A 77 30.89 26.83 -15.05
N SER A 78 31.53 27.19 -13.94
CA SER A 78 31.15 26.73 -12.60
C SER A 78 29.74 27.18 -12.24
N THR A 79 29.41 28.46 -12.45
CA THR A 79 28.06 29.00 -12.21
C THR A 79 27.02 28.30 -13.08
N THR A 80 27.34 28.01 -14.35
CA THR A 80 26.45 27.26 -15.25
C THR A 80 26.20 25.84 -14.75
N LEU A 81 27.24 25.14 -14.31
CA LEU A 81 27.09 23.80 -13.72
C LEU A 81 26.23 23.84 -12.45
N ILE A 82 26.52 24.77 -11.54
CA ILE A 82 25.73 24.96 -10.31
C ILE A 82 24.26 25.20 -10.66
N ALA A 83 23.97 26.07 -11.63
CA ALA A 83 22.60 26.34 -12.07
C ALA A 83 21.90 25.07 -12.60
N LEU A 84 22.57 24.25 -13.41
CA LEU A 84 22.04 22.97 -13.89
C LEU A 84 21.79 21.97 -12.75
N PHE A 85 22.70 21.89 -11.78
CA PHE A 85 22.52 21.05 -10.58
C PHE A 85 21.32 21.53 -9.74
N THR A 86 21.16 22.84 -9.55
CA THR A 86 20.02 23.40 -8.82
C THR A 86 18.70 23.09 -9.54
N LEU A 87 18.65 23.24 -10.87
CA LEU A 87 17.45 22.92 -11.66
C LEU A 87 17.09 21.42 -11.62
N THR A 88 18.08 20.53 -11.71
CA THR A 88 17.85 19.08 -11.64
C THR A 88 17.42 18.63 -10.24
N LEU A 89 18.00 19.22 -9.19
CA LEU A 89 17.57 18.99 -7.80
C LEU A 89 16.15 19.48 -7.58
N TRP A 90 15.80 20.67 -8.07
CA TRP A 90 14.44 21.20 -8.01
C TRP A 90 13.43 20.24 -8.66
N GLY A 91 13.74 19.74 -9.86
CA GLY A 91 12.90 18.76 -10.55
C GLY A 91 12.71 17.47 -9.74
N SER A 92 13.78 16.98 -9.12
CA SER A 92 13.76 15.78 -8.27
C SER A 92 12.93 15.98 -7.00
N THR A 93 13.09 17.11 -6.30
CA THR A 93 12.30 17.44 -5.11
C THR A 93 10.82 17.55 -5.44
N ARG A 94 10.46 18.15 -6.58
CA ARG A 94 9.07 18.22 -7.05
C ARG A 94 8.48 16.83 -7.30
N GLN A 95 9.22 15.93 -7.92
CA GLN A 95 8.76 14.55 -8.15
C GLN A 95 8.60 13.78 -6.84
N LEU A 96 9.53 13.94 -5.91
CA LEU A 96 9.46 13.31 -4.59
C LEU A 96 8.24 13.79 -3.80
N TRP A 97 7.95 15.09 -3.85
CA TRP A 97 6.76 15.68 -3.23
C TRP A 97 5.47 15.05 -3.77
N LEU A 98 5.32 14.98 -5.09
CA LEU A 98 4.14 14.38 -5.74
C LEU A 98 3.99 12.89 -5.39
N ALA A 99 5.09 12.14 -5.36
CA ALA A 99 5.07 10.74 -4.95
C ALA A 99 4.65 10.59 -3.47
N GLY A 100 5.13 11.49 -2.60
CA GLY A 100 4.75 11.55 -1.19
C GLY A 100 3.27 11.85 -1.00
N GLU A 101 2.70 12.77 -1.77
CA GLU A 101 1.27 13.10 -1.72
C GLU A 101 0.39 11.92 -2.15
N ILE A 102 0.76 11.22 -3.22
CA ILE A 102 0.05 10.01 -3.67
C ILE A 102 0.12 8.92 -2.60
N GLN A 103 1.28 8.74 -1.97
CA GLN A 103 1.44 7.75 -0.91
C GLN A 103 0.62 8.11 0.33
N ALA A 104 0.67 9.37 0.78
CA ALA A 104 -0.13 9.86 1.89
C ALA A 104 -1.63 9.66 1.63
N ARG A 105 -2.11 9.96 0.40
CA ARG A 105 -3.50 9.71 0.01
C ARG A 105 -3.88 8.23 0.10
N ARG A 106 -3.00 7.31 -0.32
CA ARG A 106 -3.23 5.85 -0.20
C ARG A 106 -3.26 5.38 1.25
N GLU A 107 -2.36 5.89 2.09
CA GLU A 107 -2.28 5.51 3.51
C GLU A 107 -3.46 6.05 4.33
N LEU A 108 -4.02 7.20 3.94
CA LEU A 108 -5.13 7.85 4.62
C LEU A 108 -6.50 7.45 4.07
N ARG A 109 -6.58 6.56 3.08
CA ARG A 109 -7.85 6.17 2.46
C ARG A 109 -8.72 5.30 3.40
N ALA A 110 -10.03 5.34 3.19
CA ALA A 110 -10.98 4.38 3.74
C ALA A 110 -10.89 3.02 3.03
N TYR A 111 -10.81 1.93 3.78
CA TYR A 111 -10.75 0.55 3.27
C TYR A 111 -11.88 -0.25 3.89
N VAL A 112 -12.99 -0.41 3.18
CA VAL A 112 -14.15 -1.16 3.69
C VAL A 112 -14.00 -2.64 3.35
N ALA A 113 -14.09 -3.49 4.37
CA ALA A 113 -14.12 -4.94 4.24
C ALA A 113 -15.45 -5.48 4.78
N VAL A 114 -15.82 -6.67 4.32
CA VAL A 114 -17.07 -7.34 4.69
C VAL A 114 -16.77 -8.68 5.34
N MET A 115 -17.47 -8.99 6.42
CA MET A 115 -17.43 -10.26 7.12
C MET A 115 -18.84 -10.87 7.17
N PRO A 116 -18.96 -12.21 7.15
CA PRO A 116 -20.24 -12.87 7.34
C PRO A 116 -20.84 -12.45 8.69
N GLY A 117 -22.14 -12.19 8.70
CA GLY A 117 -22.87 -11.88 9.91
C GLY A 117 -23.79 -13.02 10.31
N TRP A 118 -25.06 -12.70 10.50
CA TRP A 118 -26.07 -13.61 11.02
C TRP A 118 -27.08 -13.99 9.94
N LEU A 119 -27.80 -15.08 10.18
CA LEU A 119 -28.92 -15.53 9.38
C LEU A 119 -30.11 -15.80 10.29
N ASN A 120 -31.31 -15.42 9.85
CA ASN A 120 -32.57 -15.55 10.56
C ASN A 120 -33.66 -16.03 9.58
N ASN A 121 -34.78 -16.50 10.12
CA ASN A 121 -35.93 -16.99 9.35
C ASN A 121 -35.54 -18.13 8.38
N ILE A 122 -34.82 -19.14 8.88
CA ILE A 122 -34.54 -20.36 8.13
C ILE A 122 -35.80 -21.24 8.16
N ASP A 123 -36.83 -20.83 7.43
CA ASP A 123 -38.15 -21.47 7.36
C ASP A 123 -38.68 -21.33 5.92
N PRO A 124 -39.25 -22.39 5.31
CA PRO A 124 -39.73 -22.32 3.93
C PRO A 124 -40.91 -21.35 3.70
N ASN A 125 -41.62 -20.97 4.77
CA ASN A 125 -42.76 -20.06 4.71
C ASN A 125 -42.37 -18.59 4.93
N LEU A 126 -41.13 -18.33 5.35
CA LEU A 126 -40.63 -16.99 5.63
C LEU A 126 -39.47 -16.62 4.72
N ARG A 127 -39.38 -15.34 4.34
CA ARG A 127 -38.20 -14.84 3.63
C ARG A 127 -37.02 -14.84 4.59
N MET A 128 -35.97 -15.56 4.20
CA MET A 128 -34.71 -15.61 4.94
C MET A 128 -34.14 -14.19 5.06
N ARG A 129 -33.68 -13.85 6.26
CA ARG A 129 -33.04 -12.57 6.55
C ARG A 129 -31.60 -12.82 6.91
N GLY A 130 -30.70 -11.99 6.42
CA GLY A 130 -29.29 -12.06 6.76
C GLY A 130 -28.75 -10.70 7.16
N GLY A 131 -27.61 -10.73 7.83
CA GLY A 131 -26.77 -9.58 8.03
C GLY A 131 -25.33 -9.89 7.66
N PHE A 132 -24.59 -8.86 7.28
CA PHE A 132 -23.13 -8.91 7.14
C PHE A 132 -22.52 -7.73 7.88
N TRP A 133 -21.33 -7.94 8.44
CA TRP A 133 -20.60 -6.89 9.12
C TRP A 133 -19.71 -6.18 8.12
N THR A 134 -19.73 -4.86 8.16
CA THR A 134 -18.85 -4.01 7.36
C THR A 134 -17.92 -3.27 8.30
N ILE A 135 -16.61 -3.30 8.02
CA ILE A 135 -15.60 -2.63 8.84
C ILE A 135 -14.73 -1.78 7.93
N ASN A 136 -14.48 -0.54 8.35
CA ASN A 136 -13.51 0.32 7.69
C ASN A 136 -12.13 0.15 8.35
N GLY A 137 -11.23 -0.60 7.73
CA GLY A 137 -9.85 -0.74 8.16
C GLY A 137 -8.93 0.42 7.74
N GLY A 138 -9.48 1.45 7.08
CA GLY A 138 -8.77 2.66 6.70
C GLY A 138 -8.69 3.70 7.81
N LYS A 139 -7.95 4.78 7.56
CA LYS A 139 -7.75 5.87 8.54
C LYS A 139 -8.81 6.96 8.49
N THR A 140 -9.53 7.09 7.38
CA THR A 140 -10.61 8.08 7.21
C THR A 140 -11.98 7.41 7.14
N PRO A 141 -13.07 8.11 7.49
CA PRO A 141 -14.42 7.58 7.32
C PRO A 141 -14.76 7.25 5.86
N ALA A 142 -15.63 6.26 5.65
CA ALA A 142 -16.30 6.02 4.38
C ALA A 142 -17.68 6.70 4.43
N HIS A 143 -17.85 7.79 3.70
CA HIS A 143 -19.07 8.58 3.67
C HIS A 143 -20.06 8.05 2.64
N ARG A 144 -21.36 8.32 2.86
CA ARG A 144 -22.45 7.95 1.94
C ARG A 144 -22.37 6.49 1.51
N ALA A 145 -22.00 5.62 2.44
CA ALA A 145 -21.87 4.21 2.17
C ALA A 145 -23.27 3.62 1.91
N GLU A 146 -23.41 2.95 0.79
CA GLU A 146 -24.61 2.27 0.31
C GLU A 146 -24.25 0.80 0.10
N GLN A 147 -25.08 -0.12 0.59
CA GLN A 147 -24.72 -1.55 0.70
C GLN A 147 -25.74 -2.47 -0.02
N PRO A 148 -25.96 -2.34 -1.34
CA PRO A 148 -26.83 -3.26 -2.07
C PRO A 148 -26.26 -4.69 -2.02
N ALA A 149 -27.13 -5.64 -1.67
CA ALA A 149 -26.77 -7.05 -1.64
C ALA A 149 -27.99 -7.93 -1.98
N VAL A 150 -27.72 -9.12 -2.54
CA VAL A 150 -28.69 -10.16 -2.84
C VAL A 150 -28.25 -11.50 -2.27
N MET A 151 -29.21 -12.29 -1.80
CA MET A 151 -29.02 -13.59 -1.20
C MET A 151 -29.57 -14.65 -2.13
N ARG A 152 -28.78 -15.67 -2.47
CA ARG A 152 -29.17 -16.76 -3.38
C ARG A 152 -28.62 -18.10 -2.93
N ILE A 153 -29.29 -19.16 -3.34
CA ILE A 153 -28.81 -20.54 -3.17
C ILE A 153 -28.28 -20.99 -4.51
N GLU A 154 -26.96 -21.19 -4.60
CA GLU A 154 -26.28 -21.49 -5.86
C GLU A 154 -25.43 -22.74 -5.72
N GLN A 155 -25.05 -23.33 -6.85
CA GLN A 155 -24.07 -24.41 -6.89
C GLN A 155 -22.70 -23.93 -6.38
N HIS A 156 -21.98 -24.83 -5.72
CA HIS A 156 -20.61 -24.67 -5.31
C HIS A 156 -19.77 -25.79 -5.96
N PRO A 157 -18.54 -25.51 -6.41
CA PRO A 157 -18.04 -24.17 -6.72
C PRO A 157 -18.96 -23.46 -7.73
N LEU A 158 -18.97 -22.12 -7.72
CA LEU A 158 -19.70 -21.37 -8.73
C LEU A 158 -19.19 -21.75 -10.13
N PRO A 159 -20.07 -21.94 -11.13
CA PRO A 159 -19.63 -22.31 -12.47
C PRO A 159 -18.74 -21.19 -13.07
N PRO A 160 -17.78 -21.53 -13.95
CA PRO A 160 -16.84 -20.53 -14.51
C PRO A 160 -17.53 -19.37 -15.24
N ASN A 161 -18.72 -19.60 -15.80
CA ASN A 161 -19.55 -18.62 -16.51
C ASN A 161 -20.74 -18.11 -15.65
N PHE A 162 -20.62 -18.18 -14.31
CA PHE A 162 -21.64 -17.66 -13.42
C PHE A 162 -21.89 -16.17 -13.67
N VAL A 163 -23.15 -15.83 -13.97
CA VAL A 163 -23.56 -14.44 -14.16
C VAL A 163 -23.91 -13.85 -12.80
N PHE A 164 -23.02 -13.00 -12.29
CA PHE A 164 -23.27 -12.30 -11.04
C PHE A 164 -24.51 -11.40 -11.14
N PRO A 165 -25.29 -11.30 -10.05
CA PRO A 165 -26.51 -10.49 -10.03
C PRO A 165 -26.22 -9.02 -10.29
N ASN A 166 -27.10 -8.36 -11.04
CA ASN A 166 -27.01 -6.92 -11.28
C ASN A 166 -27.44 -6.13 -10.04
N LEU A 167 -26.47 -5.72 -9.23
CA LEU A 167 -26.70 -4.97 -7.99
C LEU A 167 -27.16 -3.52 -8.22
N ALA A 168 -26.99 -2.97 -9.43
CA ALA A 168 -27.41 -1.60 -9.74
C ALA A 168 -28.94 -1.43 -9.75
N ALA A 169 -29.68 -2.52 -9.95
CA ALA A 169 -31.15 -2.53 -9.93
C ALA A 169 -31.73 -2.56 -8.50
N ILE A 170 -30.91 -2.81 -7.48
CA ILE A 170 -31.37 -2.91 -6.09
C ILE A 170 -31.52 -1.49 -5.51
N PRO A 171 -32.71 -1.12 -4.97
CA PRO A 171 -32.91 0.18 -4.35
C PRO A 171 -31.92 0.46 -3.22
N ARG A 172 -31.31 1.65 -3.23
CA ARG A 172 -30.35 2.08 -2.21
C ARG A 172 -31.09 2.79 -1.09
N VAL A 173 -31.53 2.00 -0.12
CA VAL A 173 -32.44 2.47 0.94
C VAL A 173 -31.73 3.17 2.12
N SER A 174 -30.41 3.01 2.27
CA SER A 174 -29.66 3.62 3.36
C SER A 174 -28.33 4.20 2.90
N ARG A 175 -28.01 5.38 3.45
CA ARG A 175 -26.70 6.01 3.39
C ARG A 175 -26.17 6.10 4.81
N ASN A 176 -25.04 5.48 5.08
CA ASN A 176 -24.39 5.57 6.38
C ASN A 176 -22.97 6.11 6.25
N VAL A 177 -22.35 6.41 7.39
CA VAL A 177 -20.92 6.71 7.49
C VAL A 177 -20.29 5.56 8.25
N ILE A 178 -19.30 4.90 7.64
CA ILE A 178 -18.53 3.84 8.29
C ILE A 178 -17.24 4.45 8.81
N ALA A 179 -17.24 4.79 10.10
CA ALA A 179 -16.08 5.37 10.77
C ALA A 179 -14.91 4.36 10.85
N PRO A 180 -13.65 4.84 10.92
CA PRO A 180 -12.47 3.99 11.07
C PRO A 180 -12.60 3.01 12.24
N ASN A 181 -12.31 1.73 11.97
CA ASN A 181 -12.37 0.61 12.91
C ASN A 181 -13.73 0.37 13.59
N ILE A 182 -14.81 1.01 13.12
CA ILE A 182 -16.16 0.74 13.58
C ILE A 182 -16.83 -0.26 12.66
N GLN A 183 -17.54 -1.21 13.27
CA GLN A 183 -18.36 -2.19 12.56
C GLN A 183 -19.76 -1.64 12.35
N CYS A 184 -20.28 -1.76 11.13
CA CYS A 184 -21.65 -1.45 10.77
C CYS A 184 -22.34 -2.69 10.20
N VAL A 185 -23.63 -2.86 10.51
CA VAL A 185 -24.44 -3.98 10.01
C VAL A 185 -25.09 -3.61 8.68
N GLY A 186 -24.81 -4.40 7.65
CA GLY A 186 -25.64 -4.46 6.45
C GLY A 186 -26.74 -5.49 6.63
N TYR A 187 -27.97 -5.16 6.21
CA TYR A 187 -29.13 -6.05 6.30
C TYR A 187 -29.54 -6.50 4.90
N ILE A 188 -29.98 -7.74 4.81
CA ILE A 188 -30.46 -8.32 3.56
C ILE A 188 -31.68 -9.23 3.80
N VAL A 189 -32.60 -9.21 2.85
CA VAL A 189 -33.75 -10.12 2.81
C VAL A 189 -33.71 -10.83 1.46
N ALA A 190 -33.84 -12.17 1.47
CA ALA A 190 -33.94 -12.95 0.25
C ALA A 190 -35.09 -12.45 -0.62
N ASP A 191 -34.93 -12.41 -1.94
CA ASP A 191 -35.95 -11.95 -2.90
C ASP A 191 -37.20 -12.84 -2.91
N GLN A 192 -37.02 -14.14 -2.62
CA GLN A 192 -38.06 -15.16 -2.54
C GLN A 192 -37.95 -16.02 -1.26
N ASN A 193 -39.00 -16.80 -0.99
CA ASN A 193 -38.93 -17.88 0.00
C ASN A 193 -38.12 -19.05 -0.59
N PHE A 194 -37.30 -19.70 0.24
CA PHE A 194 -36.57 -20.90 -0.17
C PHE A 194 -37.38 -22.15 0.14
N THR A 195 -37.31 -23.16 -0.73
CA THR A 195 -38.05 -24.41 -0.50
C THR A 195 -37.41 -25.21 0.64
N GLN A 196 -38.20 -26.08 1.28
CA GLN A 196 -37.69 -26.97 2.33
C GLN A 196 -36.48 -27.80 1.84
N THR A 197 -36.53 -28.28 0.59
CA THR A 197 -35.42 -29.03 -0.03
C THR A 197 -34.16 -28.18 -0.14
N GLN A 198 -34.26 -26.93 -0.60
CA GLN A 198 -33.11 -26.02 -0.69
C GLN A 198 -32.51 -25.69 0.69
N ILE A 199 -33.35 -25.50 1.70
CA ILE A 199 -32.90 -25.27 3.08
C ILE A 199 -32.15 -26.52 3.59
N ILE A 200 -32.69 -27.72 3.35
CA ILE A 200 -32.05 -28.97 3.73
C ILE A 200 -30.70 -29.15 2.99
N GLU A 201 -30.64 -28.86 1.69
CA GLU A 201 -29.40 -28.92 0.89
C GLU A 201 -28.29 -28.08 1.52
N ILE A 202 -28.59 -26.85 1.94
CA ILE A 202 -27.59 -25.98 2.58
C ILE A 202 -27.19 -26.49 3.96
N LEU A 203 -28.14 -26.98 4.75
CA LEU A 203 -27.90 -27.41 6.14
C LEU A 203 -27.15 -28.75 6.23
N GLN A 204 -27.40 -29.67 5.31
CA GLN A 204 -26.76 -31.00 5.30
C GLN A 204 -25.35 -30.98 4.70
N GLY A 205 -24.99 -29.92 3.95
CA GLY A 205 -23.67 -29.77 3.37
C GLY A 205 -23.45 -30.71 2.17
N PRO A 206 -22.18 -31.01 1.81
CA PRO A 206 -21.81 -31.61 0.52
C PRO A 206 -22.36 -33.01 0.22
N THR A 207 -23.04 -33.66 1.17
CA THR A 207 -23.47 -35.06 1.07
C THR A 207 -24.65 -35.28 0.13
N GLN A 208 -25.48 -34.28 -0.17
CA GLN A 208 -26.65 -34.43 -1.08
C GLN A 208 -26.83 -33.35 -2.15
N GLY A 209 -25.98 -32.33 -2.17
CA GLY A 209 -25.97 -31.32 -3.22
C GLY A 209 -24.92 -30.28 -2.86
N ASP A 210 -23.98 -30.02 -3.77
CA ASP A 210 -22.96 -29.00 -3.55
C ASP A 210 -23.58 -27.61 -3.78
N ARG A 211 -24.53 -27.24 -2.91
CA ARG A 211 -25.21 -25.95 -2.92
C ARG A 211 -24.92 -25.20 -1.64
N ARG A 212 -24.72 -23.89 -1.79
CA ARG A 212 -24.41 -23.01 -0.67
C ARG A 212 -25.30 -21.79 -0.71
N LEU A 213 -25.51 -21.21 0.46
CA LEU A 213 -26.09 -19.88 0.56
C LEU A 213 -25.00 -18.87 0.20
N TYR A 214 -25.24 -18.07 -0.83
CA TYR A 214 -24.38 -16.98 -1.23
C TYR A 214 -25.03 -15.63 -0.91
N ILE A 215 -24.23 -14.71 -0.41
CA ILE A 215 -24.55 -13.28 -0.33
C ILE A 215 -23.59 -12.56 -1.27
N PHE A 216 -24.15 -12.01 -2.34
CA PHE A 216 -23.44 -11.17 -3.29
C PHE A 216 -23.76 -9.72 -2.98
N GLY A 217 -22.75 -8.86 -2.89
CA GLY A 217 -23.00 -7.46 -2.62
C GLY A 217 -21.89 -6.54 -3.08
N GLN A 218 -22.21 -5.25 -2.97
CA GLN A 218 -21.33 -4.15 -3.30
C GLN A 218 -21.51 -3.07 -2.25
N ILE A 219 -20.41 -2.41 -1.88
CA ILE A 219 -20.41 -1.24 -1.02
C ILE A 219 -19.89 -0.08 -1.83
N ASP A 220 -20.77 0.86 -2.14
CA ASP A 220 -20.41 2.11 -2.79
C ASP A 220 -20.25 3.18 -1.70
N PHE A 221 -19.16 3.93 -1.72
CA PHE A 221 -18.91 4.97 -0.73
C PHE A 221 -18.04 6.09 -1.31
N VAL A 222 -17.98 7.21 -0.60
CA VAL A 222 -17.11 8.34 -0.91
C VAL A 222 -16.06 8.43 0.20
N ASP A 223 -14.78 8.43 -0.15
CA ASP A 223 -13.71 8.58 0.85
C ASP A 223 -13.54 10.05 1.29
N ALA A 224 -12.63 10.32 2.22
CA ALA A 224 -12.38 11.69 2.70
C ALA A 224 -11.72 12.61 1.64
N PHE A 225 -11.32 12.07 0.49
CA PHE A 225 -10.81 12.84 -0.64
C PHE A 225 -11.89 13.11 -1.69
N GLU A 226 -13.17 12.86 -1.35
CA GLU A 226 -14.33 13.01 -2.22
C GLU A 226 -14.29 12.09 -3.46
N GLU A 227 -13.47 11.05 -3.44
CA GLU A 227 -13.38 10.09 -4.55
C GLU A 227 -14.41 8.95 -4.36
N PRO A 228 -15.24 8.64 -5.37
CA PRO A 228 -16.17 7.52 -5.31
C PRO A 228 -15.39 6.20 -5.36
N ARG A 229 -15.69 5.31 -4.41
CA ARG A 229 -15.07 3.99 -4.24
C ARG A 229 -16.13 2.91 -4.21
N MET A 230 -15.69 1.70 -4.54
CA MET A 230 -16.53 0.51 -4.59
C MET A 230 -15.77 -0.68 -4.02
N THR A 231 -16.45 -1.51 -3.24
CA THR A 231 -15.95 -2.82 -2.81
C THR A 231 -17.01 -3.88 -3.10
N ARG A 232 -16.66 -4.88 -3.92
CA ARG A 232 -17.54 -6.04 -4.20
C ARG A 232 -17.18 -7.20 -3.29
N PHE A 233 -18.18 -7.97 -2.88
CA PHE A 233 -17.97 -9.14 -2.04
C PHE A 233 -18.90 -10.30 -2.42
N CYS A 234 -18.42 -11.50 -2.12
CA CYS A 234 -19.12 -12.76 -2.27
C CYS A 234 -18.86 -13.58 -1.01
N ILE A 235 -19.89 -13.79 -0.21
CA ILE A 235 -19.84 -14.63 1.00
C ILE A 235 -20.58 -15.92 0.70
N SER A 236 -19.98 -17.07 0.98
CA SER A 236 -20.64 -18.37 0.90
C SER A 236 -20.72 -19.00 2.29
N SER A 237 -21.87 -19.57 2.64
CA SER A 237 -22.07 -20.31 3.89
C SER A 237 -22.61 -21.71 3.60
N GLN A 238 -22.15 -22.69 4.39
CA GLN A 238 -22.57 -24.09 4.30
C GLN A 238 -22.79 -24.70 5.68
N GLY A 239 -23.71 -25.66 5.79
CA GLY A 239 -23.88 -26.54 6.96
C GLY A 239 -23.79 -25.83 8.31
N SER A 240 -22.79 -26.22 9.11
CA SER A 240 -22.54 -25.67 10.45
C SER A 240 -22.28 -24.17 10.46
N ASP A 241 -21.73 -23.58 9.38
CA ASP A 241 -21.43 -22.15 9.32
C ASP A 241 -22.71 -21.30 9.31
N VAL A 242 -23.84 -21.88 8.88
CA VAL A 242 -25.16 -21.24 8.99
C VAL A 242 -25.68 -21.30 10.42
N LEU A 243 -25.29 -22.33 11.18
CA LEU A 243 -25.76 -22.58 12.55
C LEU A 243 -24.94 -21.85 13.62
N VAL A 244 -23.65 -21.62 13.40
CA VAL A 244 -22.75 -20.96 14.37
C VAL A 244 -23.15 -19.50 14.69
N PRO A 245 -23.54 -18.66 13.70
CA PRO A 245 -23.99 -17.30 13.98
C PRO A 245 -25.26 -17.24 14.85
N LEU A 246 -26.15 -18.22 14.74
CA LEU A 246 -27.33 -18.34 15.59
C LEU A 246 -26.94 -18.57 17.06
N ALA A 247 -25.93 -19.42 17.30
CA ALA A 247 -25.42 -19.68 18.65
C ALA A 247 -24.66 -18.47 19.22
N GLN A 248 -23.86 -17.77 18.41
CA GLN A 248 -23.12 -16.59 18.88
C GLN A 248 -24.01 -15.37 19.13
N GLN A 249 -25.11 -15.18 18.39
CA GLN A 249 -26.09 -14.13 18.70
C GLN A 249 -26.75 -14.32 20.06
N ALA A 250 -26.93 -15.57 20.52
CA ALA A 250 -27.46 -15.85 21.84
C ALA A 250 -26.47 -15.53 22.98
N ILE A 251 -25.16 -15.59 22.72
CA ILE A 251 -24.12 -15.54 23.77
C ILE A 251 -23.35 -14.20 23.79
N GLY A 252 -23.22 -13.51 22.65
CA GLY A 252 -22.39 -12.31 22.48
C GLY A 252 -22.68 -11.17 23.47
N PRO A 253 -23.94 -10.75 23.72
CA PRO A 253 -24.24 -9.69 24.69
C PRO A 253 -23.93 -10.10 26.13
N LEU A 254 -23.98 -11.41 26.42
CA LEU A 254 -23.82 -11.96 27.77
C LEU A 254 -22.34 -12.09 28.15
N LEU A 255 -21.48 -12.47 27.19
CA LEU A 255 -20.03 -12.47 27.39
C LEU A 255 -19.43 -11.06 27.43
N LEU A 256 -19.93 -10.10 26.64
CA LEU A 256 -19.47 -8.71 26.70
C LEU A 256 -19.86 -8.05 28.05
N ARG A 257 -21.03 -8.40 28.60
CA ARG A 257 -21.41 -7.98 29.96
C ARG A 257 -20.54 -8.63 31.03
N LEU A 258 -20.24 -9.93 30.93
CA LEU A 258 -19.35 -10.61 31.89
C LEU A 258 -17.93 -10.04 31.88
N PHE A 259 -17.36 -9.74 30.72
CA PHE A 259 -16.04 -9.09 30.62
C PHE A 259 -16.03 -7.67 31.23
N LEU A 260 -17.04 -6.84 30.96
CA LEU A 260 -17.15 -5.52 31.57
C LEU A 260 -17.46 -5.56 33.08
N SER A 261 -18.01 -6.66 33.59
CA SER A 261 -18.29 -6.85 35.01
C SER A 261 -17.05 -7.29 35.80
N LEU A 262 -16.12 -7.98 35.14
CA LEU A 262 -14.89 -8.51 35.76
C LEU A 262 -13.79 -7.46 35.92
N ASP A 263 -13.76 -6.41 35.10
CA ASP A 263 -12.79 -5.31 35.23
C ASP A 263 -13.12 -4.31 36.35
N LEU A 264 -14.32 -4.37 36.93
CA LEU A 264 -14.72 -3.51 38.07
C LEU A 264 -14.23 -4.01 39.45
N PHE A 265 -13.59 -5.18 39.53
CA PHE A 265 -13.12 -5.77 40.79
C PHE A 265 -11.59 -5.87 40.96
N GLY A 266 -10.80 -5.30 40.04
CA GLY A 266 -9.36 -5.59 39.96
C GLY A 266 -8.41 -4.40 39.90
N ALA A 267 -8.62 -3.33 40.69
CA ALA A 267 -7.64 -2.24 40.82
C ALA A 267 -7.07 -2.18 42.24
N SER A 268 -6.18 -3.12 42.57
CA SER A 268 -5.17 -2.93 43.60
C SER A 268 -4.01 -3.89 43.35
N SER A 269 -3.01 -3.46 42.58
CA SER A 269 -1.69 -4.07 42.69
C SER A 269 -0.54 -3.11 42.38
N SER A 270 0.25 -2.96 43.43
CA SER A 270 1.68 -2.64 43.49
C SER A 270 2.52 -3.16 42.32
N PRO A 271 3.58 -2.45 41.89
CA PRO A 271 4.44 -2.86 40.79
C PRO A 271 5.70 -3.58 41.30
N ALA A 272 5.76 -4.91 41.19
CA ALA A 272 7.03 -5.63 41.10
C ALA A 272 6.82 -7.09 40.66
N ASN A 273 7.47 -7.47 39.56
CA ASN A 273 7.66 -8.86 39.07
C ASN A 273 6.36 -9.53 38.58
N THR A 274 6.28 -10.19 37.42
CA THR A 274 7.13 -11.31 37.03
C THR A 274 6.85 -11.66 35.57
N MET A 275 7.93 -11.90 34.83
CA MET A 275 7.97 -12.44 33.48
C MET A 275 7.76 -13.97 33.52
N LYS A 276 6.70 -14.52 32.89
CA LYS A 276 6.71 -15.79 32.11
C LYS A 276 5.30 -16.35 31.85
N ALA A 277 5.15 -16.80 30.60
CA ALA A 277 4.31 -17.89 30.11
C ALA A 277 2.79 -17.67 30.03
N HIS A 278 2.29 -17.46 28.81
CA HIS A 278 1.23 -18.32 28.30
C HIS A 278 1.22 -18.37 26.76
N ARG A 279 1.48 -19.56 26.22
CA ARG A 279 1.32 -19.92 24.82
C ARG A 279 0.07 -20.81 24.77
N ILE A 280 -1.09 -20.22 24.57
CA ILE A 280 -2.33 -20.97 24.32
C ILE A 280 -2.62 -20.94 22.83
N SER A 281 -2.75 -22.16 22.31
CA SER A 281 -3.08 -22.53 20.95
C SER A 281 -4.42 -21.93 20.51
N ALA A 282 -4.39 -21.14 19.43
CA ALA A 282 -5.58 -20.69 18.72
C ALA A 282 -5.72 -21.52 17.44
N HIS A 283 -6.51 -22.60 17.49
CA HIS A 283 -7.03 -23.23 16.29
C HIS A 283 -8.11 -22.32 15.70
N ARG A 284 -7.75 -21.57 14.65
CA ARG A 284 -8.67 -20.75 13.85
C ARG A 284 -9.48 -21.63 12.91
N ALA A 285 -10.79 -21.46 12.93
CA ALA A 285 -11.66 -21.75 11.80
C ALA A 285 -11.23 -20.86 10.62
N ALA A 286 -10.86 -21.47 9.49
CA ALA A 286 -10.51 -20.76 8.27
C ALA A 286 -11.78 -20.43 7.49
N VAL A 287 -12.37 -19.26 7.76
CA VAL A 287 -13.38 -18.67 6.86
C VAL A 287 -12.63 -18.03 5.69
N LEU A 288 -12.79 -18.57 4.50
CA LEU A 288 -12.13 -18.09 3.29
C LEU A 288 -12.92 -16.92 2.70
N THR A 289 -12.58 -15.69 3.09
CA THR A 289 -13.14 -14.48 2.48
C THR A 289 -12.34 -14.13 1.23
N HIS A 290 -12.88 -14.38 0.03
CA HIS A 290 -12.29 -13.88 -1.21
C HIS A 290 -12.70 -12.42 -1.43
N VAL A 291 -11.78 -11.49 -1.17
CA VAL A 291 -11.94 -10.08 -1.54
C VAL A 291 -11.47 -9.91 -2.98
N LEU A 292 -12.40 -9.69 -3.91
CA LEU A 292 -12.09 -9.33 -5.29
C LEU A 292 -11.66 -7.86 -5.34
N HIS A 293 -10.34 -7.60 -5.34
CA HIS A 293 -9.83 -6.26 -5.67
C HIS A 293 -9.97 -6.04 -7.18
N SER A 294 -10.62 -4.94 -7.55
CA SER A 294 -10.56 -4.40 -8.91
C SER A 294 -9.53 -3.28 -8.87
N ASP A 295 -8.44 -3.45 -9.62
CA ASP A 295 -7.49 -2.37 -9.94
C ASP A 295 -8.13 -1.35 -10.90
#